data_AF-A0A7C9AMC3-F1
#
_entry.id   AF-A0A7C9AMC3-F1
#
_cell.length_a   1.000
_cell.length_b   1.000
_cell.length_c   1.000
_cell.angle_alpha   90.00
_cell.angle_beta   90.00
_cell.angle_gamma   90.00
#
_symmetry.space_group_name_H-M   'P 1'
#
loop_
_entity.id
_entity.type
_entity.pdbx_description
1 polymer ?
#
loop_
_entity_poly.entity_id
_entity_poly.type
_entity_poly.pdbx_seq_one_letter_code
_entity_poly.pdbx_strand_id
1 'polypeptide(L)'
;QGDNLYPYVHLLPNGHLFIFANNRAVLYDYEKNLILKNYPPLDGGPRNYPSAGSSVMLALEGDFSTAVIVVCGGAQFGAYIKMDTTIPAHGSCGRIVATSPDPVWEME
;
A
#
# COMPACT_ATOMS: atom_id res chain seq x y z
N GLN A 1 -3.36 11.59 -10.91
CA GLN A 1 -3.14 12.40 -9.70
C GLN A 1 -1.86 11.91 -9.05
N GLY A 2 -0.93 12.81 -8.72
CA GLY A 2 0.42 12.48 -8.21
C GLY A 2 0.46 12.23 -6.70
N ASP A 3 -0.46 11.41 -6.19
CA ASP A 3 -0.67 11.21 -4.75
C ASP A 3 0.37 10.24 -4.19
N ASN A 4 1.62 10.70 -4.11
CA ASN A 4 2.78 9.88 -3.74
C ASN A 4 3.56 10.42 -2.53
N LEU A 5 3.03 11.46 -1.87
CA LEU A 5 3.62 12.00 -0.65
C LEU A 5 3.25 11.12 0.55
N TYR A 6 4.17 11.00 1.51
CA TYR A 6 4.02 10.14 2.68
C TYR A 6 3.70 8.69 2.30
N PRO A 7 4.64 8.00 1.61
CA PRO A 7 4.46 6.59 1.27
C PRO A 7 4.28 5.74 2.53
N TYR A 8 3.51 4.66 2.42
CA TYR A 8 3.40 3.70 3.51
C TYR A 8 4.62 2.79 3.46
N VAL A 9 5.39 2.76 4.54
CA VAL A 9 6.64 2.00 4.63
C VAL A 9 6.55 1.03 5.79
N HIS A 10 6.78 -0.25 5.48
CA HIS A 10 6.79 -1.34 6.44
C HIS A 10 8.08 -2.14 6.30
N LEU A 11 8.82 -2.36 7.39
CA LEU A 11 9.96 -3.28 7.41
C LEU A 11 9.45 -4.72 7.52
N LEU A 12 9.73 -5.54 6.51
CA LEU A 12 9.29 -6.93 6.47
C LEU A 12 10.25 -7.85 7.24
N PRO A 13 9.80 -9.06 7.65
CA PRO A 13 10.63 -10.03 8.37
C PRO A 13 11.90 -10.48 7.64
N ASN A 14 11.92 -10.38 6.31
CA ASN A 14 13.09 -10.70 5.49
C ASN A 14 14.12 -9.55 5.41
N GLY A 15 13.91 -8.46 6.17
CA GLY A 15 14.83 -7.31 6.24
C GLY A 15 14.65 -6.28 5.13
N HIS A 16 13.69 -6.46 4.21
CA HIS A 16 13.43 -5.53 3.12
C HIS A 16 12.22 -4.64 3.40
N LEU A 17 12.16 -3.49 2.72
CA LEU A 17 11.06 -2.55 2.88
C LEU A 17 9.95 -2.83 1.88
N PHE A 18 8.71 -2.94 2.37
CA PHE A 18 7.53 -2.73 1.53
C PHE A 18 7.22 -1.25 1.50
N ILE A 19 7.20 -0.66 0.31
CA ILE A 19 6.91 0.76 0.10
C ILE A 19 5.70 0.87 -0.82
N PHE A 20 4.62 1.47 -0.34
CA PHE A 20 3.41 1.75 -1.11
C PHE A 20 3.24 3.25 -1.33
N ALA A 21 3.03 3.64 -2.59
CA ALA A 21 2.77 5.02 -2.99
C ALA A 21 1.67 5.06 -4.07
N ASN A 22 0.73 5.98 -3.92
CA ASN A 22 -0.43 6.15 -4.79
C ASN A 22 -1.30 4.89 -4.81
N ASN A 23 -1.11 4.01 -5.78
CA ASN A 23 -1.81 2.74 -5.89
C ASN A 23 -0.86 1.57 -6.21
N ARG A 24 0.45 1.75 -5.98
CA ARG A 24 1.49 0.77 -6.34
C ARG A 24 2.39 0.53 -5.14
N ALA A 25 3.04 -0.62 -5.13
CA ALA A 25 4.06 -0.92 -4.15
C ALA A 25 5.29 -1.60 -4.75
N VAL A 26 6.40 -1.51 -4.03
CA VAL A 26 7.66 -2.20 -4.33
C VAL A 26 8.23 -2.87 -3.09
N LEU A 27 8.98 -3.96 -3.31
CA LEU A 27 9.89 -4.54 -2.32
C LEU A 27 11.27 -3.96 -2.58
N TYR A 28 11.85 -3.33 -1.57
CA TYR A 28 13.04 -2.53 -1.71
C TYR A 28 14.14 -2.99 -0.75
N ASP A 29 15.30 -3.30 -1.31
CA ASP A 29 16.56 -3.52 -0.60
C ASP A 29 17.23 -2.15 -0.40
N TYR A 30 17.14 -1.61 0.82
CA TYR A 30 17.66 -0.29 1.14
C TYR A 30 19.19 -0.26 1.28
N GLU A 31 19.82 -1.41 1.55
CA GLU A 31 21.28 -1.51 1.67
C GLU A 31 21.94 -1.48 0.28
N LYS A 32 21.32 -2.18 -0.68
CA LYS A 32 21.80 -2.23 -2.07
C LYS A 32 21.18 -1.16 -2.98
N ASN A 33 20.21 -0.39 -2.47
CA ASN A 33 19.45 0.59 -3.24
C ASN A 33 18.79 -0.04 -4.50
N LEU A 34 18.10 -1.17 -4.30
CA LEU A 34 17.54 -1.97 -5.39
C LEU A 34 16.06 -2.30 -5.17
N ILE A 35 15.25 -2.16 -6.22
CA ILE A 35 13.89 -2.71 -6.26
C ILE A 35 13.99 -4.21 -6.57
N LEU A 36 13.64 -5.04 -5.59
CA LEU A 36 13.64 -6.50 -5.71
C LEU A 36 12.38 -7.04 -6.39
N LYS A 37 11.24 -6.38 -6.15
CA LYS A 37 9.93 -6.80 -6.68
C LYS A 37 9.03 -5.59 -6.88
N ASN A 38 8.28 -5.57 -7.97
CA ASN A 38 7.11 -4.70 -8.13
C ASN A 38 5.87 -5.51 -7.78
N TYR A 39 5.04 -5.01 -6.88
CA TYR A 39 3.76 -5.63 -6.56
C TYR A 39 2.70 -5.24 -7.61
N PRO A 40 1.64 -6.05 -7.80
CA PRO A 40 0.52 -5.63 -8.64
C PRO A 40 -0.06 -4.29 -8.12
N PRO A 41 -0.61 -3.45 -9.00
CA PRO A 41 -1.31 -2.25 -8.56
C PRO A 41 -2.54 -2.62 -7.73
N LEU A 42 -2.83 -1.81 -6.72
CA LEU A 42 -4.08 -1.88 -5.97
C LEU A 42 -5.16 -1.11 -6.72
N ASP A 43 -6.29 -1.74 -6.97
CA ASP A 43 -7.43 -1.10 -7.60
C ASP A 43 -8.15 -0.13 -6.65
N GLY A 44 -8.90 0.81 -7.22
CA GLY A 44 -9.63 1.85 -6.47
C GLY A 44 -8.93 3.21 -6.41
N GLY A 45 -7.74 3.35 -7.00
CA GLY A 45 -7.06 4.64 -7.17
C GLY A 45 -6.13 5.02 -6.01
N PRO A 46 -5.78 6.32 -5.88
CA PRO A 46 -4.76 6.77 -4.96
C PRO A 46 -5.15 6.59 -3.49
N ARG A 47 -4.20 6.15 -2.67
CA ARG A 47 -4.38 6.00 -1.22
C ARG A 47 -3.56 7.01 -0.42
N ASN A 48 -2.35 7.35 -0.85
CA ASN A 48 -1.48 8.27 -0.12
C ASN A 48 -1.92 9.73 -0.21
N TYR A 49 -1.28 10.61 0.56
CA TYR A 49 -1.60 12.04 0.58
C TYR A 49 -1.59 12.64 -0.84
N PRO A 50 -2.57 13.50 -1.18
CA PRO A 50 -3.65 14.05 -0.35
C PRO A 50 -4.89 13.16 -0.17
N SER A 51 -4.91 11.95 -0.70
CA SER A 51 -6.06 11.04 -0.56
C SER A 51 -6.23 10.48 0.87
N ALA A 52 -5.17 10.44 1.68
CA ALA A 52 -5.26 10.17 3.13
C ALA A 52 -5.91 8.81 3.52
N GLY A 53 -5.62 7.76 2.76
CA GLY A 53 -5.85 6.37 3.17
C GLY A 53 -4.91 5.94 4.29
N SER A 54 -5.05 4.70 4.74
CA SER A 54 -4.26 4.11 5.81
C SER A 54 -3.69 2.76 5.41
N SER A 55 -2.57 2.38 6.03
CA SER A 55 -1.99 1.06 5.88
C SER A 55 -1.53 0.50 7.21
N VAL A 56 -1.64 -0.81 7.37
CA VAL A 56 -1.20 -1.55 8.54
C VAL A 56 -0.56 -2.87 8.12
N MET A 57 0.52 -3.25 8.79
CA MET A 57 0.97 -4.63 8.79
C MET A 57 0.20 -5.35 9.90
N LEU A 58 -0.53 -6.42 9.54
CA LEU A 58 -1.22 -7.24 10.54
C LEU A 58 -0.20 -7.92 11.46
N ALA A 59 -0.67 -8.38 12.63
CA ALA A 59 0.17 -9.06 13.59
C ALA A 59 0.92 -10.23 12.92
N LEU A 60 2.22 -10.31 13.18
CA LEU A 60 3.02 -11.47 12.75
C LEU A 60 2.63 -12.67 13.61
N GLU A 61 2.40 -13.79 12.96
CA GLU A 61 2.00 -15.05 13.60
C GLU A 61 3.01 -16.15 13.32
N GLY A 62 2.91 -17.26 14.05
CA GLY A 62 3.73 -18.46 13.83
C GLY A 62 5.22 -18.20 14.05
N ASP A 63 6.01 -18.46 13.01
CA ASP A 63 7.47 -18.27 13.00
C ASP A 63 7.89 -16.82 12.67
N PHE A 64 6.93 -15.90 12.57
CA PHE A 64 7.12 -14.50 12.22
C PHE A 64 7.69 -14.25 10.81
N SER A 65 7.66 -15.24 9.91
CA SER A 65 8.19 -15.11 8.55
C SER A 65 7.20 -14.48 7.55
N THR A 66 5.90 -14.53 7.85
CA THR A 66 4.84 -14.08 6.95
C THR A 66 4.30 -12.72 7.37
N ALA A 67 4.35 -11.74 6.45
CA ALA A 67 3.81 -10.41 6.68
C ALA A 67 2.64 -10.12 5.75
N VAL A 68 1.51 -9.76 6.34
CA VAL A 68 0.29 -9.37 5.63
C VAL A 68 0.08 -7.87 5.80
N ILE A 69 -0.09 -7.17 4.68
CA ILE A 69 -0.30 -5.72 4.65
C ILE A 69 -1.72 -5.45 4.17
N VAL A 70 -2.39 -4.56 4.88
CA VAL A 70 -3.71 -4.04 4.52
C VAL A 70 -3.57 -2.55 4.18
N VAL A 71 -4.25 -2.12 3.11
CA VAL A 71 -4.36 -0.71 2.70
C VAL A 71 -5.84 -0.39 2.49
N CYS A 72 -6.34 0.62 3.19
CA CYS A 72 -7.77 0.98 3.19
C CYS A 72 -7.98 2.47 2.99
N GLY A 73 -9.18 2.84 2.53
CA GLY A 73 -9.58 4.26 2.51
C GLY A 73 -8.90 5.05 1.40
N GLY A 74 -8.81 6.36 1.58
CA GLY A 74 -8.33 7.27 0.54
C GLY A 74 -9.47 8.04 -0.12
N ALA A 75 -9.22 9.27 -0.54
CA ALA A 75 -10.16 10.03 -1.35
C ALA A 75 -10.28 9.40 -2.75
N GLN A 76 -11.45 9.54 -3.37
CA GLN A 76 -11.60 9.12 -4.76
C GLN A 76 -10.75 9.99 -5.68
N PHE A 77 -10.33 9.39 -6.80
CA PHE A 77 -9.56 10.11 -7.81
C PHE A 77 -10.24 11.43 -8.21
N GLY A 78 -9.47 12.52 -8.15
CA GLY A 78 -9.94 13.84 -8.55
C GLY A 78 -10.74 14.60 -7.50
N ALA A 79 -11.08 14.02 -6.34
CA ALA A 79 -11.72 14.75 -5.25
C ALA A 79 -10.88 15.94 -4.78
N TYR A 80 -9.57 15.74 -4.61
CA TYR A 80 -8.63 16.81 -4.28
C TYR A 80 -8.48 17.85 -5.40
N ILE A 81 -8.35 17.40 -6.67
CA ILE A 81 -8.20 18.33 -7.82
C ILE A 81 -9.41 19.27 -7.91
N LYS A 82 -10.61 18.72 -7.69
CA LYS A 82 -11.87 19.46 -7.78
C LYS A 82 -12.24 20.19 -6.49
N MET A 83 -11.47 20.02 -5.40
CA MET A 83 -11.81 20.49 -4.05
C MET A 83 -13.23 20.07 -3.62
N ASP A 84 -13.65 18.88 -4.06
CA ASP A 84 -15.01 18.39 -3.82
C ASP A 84 -15.07 17.65 -2.49
N THR A 85 -15.68 18.30 -1.50
CA THR A 85 -15.84 17.77 -0.14
C THR A 85 -17.08 16.87 0.01
N THR A 86 -17.86 16.70 -1.05
CA THR A 86 -19.08 15.86 -1.05
C THR A 86 -18.81 14.43 -1.46
N ILE A 87 -17.67 14.16 -2.10
CA ILE A 87 -17.28 12.82 -2.54
C ILE A 87 -16.87 11.99 -1.33
N PRO A 88 -17.49 10.82 -1.08
CA PRO A 88 -17.12 9.98 0.04
C PRO A 88 -15.72 9.40 -0.15
N ALA A 89 -15.04 9.12 0.96
CA ALA A 89 -13.82 8.34 0.96
C ALA A 89 -14.06 6.92 0.41
N HIS A 90 -13.00 6.28 -0.09
CA HIS A 90 -13.04 4.93 -0.63
C HIS A 90 -13.39 3.94 0.47
N GLY A 91 -14.48 3.19 0.29
CA GLY A 91 -14.92 2.17 1.25
C GLY A 91 -14.19 0.83 1.15
N SER A 92 -13.23 0.70 0.23
CA SER A 92 -12.54 -0.57 -0.03
C SER A 92 -11.20 -0.69 0.70
N CYS A 93 -10.85 -1.93 0.98
CA CYS A 93 -9.55 -2.34 1.45
C CYS A 93 -8.91 -3.33 0.47
N GLY A 94 -7.58 -3.32 0.41
CA GLY A 94 -6.78 -4.35 -0.24
C GLY A 94 -5.87 -5.00 0.78
N ARG A 95 -5.84 -6.33 0.78
CA ARG A 95 -4.93 -7.15 1.60
C ARG A 95 -3.94 -7.87 0.70
N ILE A 96 -2.68 -7.92 1.09
CA ILE A 96 -1.63 -8.64 0.36
C ILE A 96 -0.68 -9.35 1.32
N VAL A 97 -0.33 -10.59 1.01
CA VAL A 97 0.75 -11.30 1.70
C VAL A 97 2.08 -10.85 1.08
N ALA A 98 2.71 -9.82 1.66
CA ALA A 98 3.86 -9.14 1.07
C ALA A 98 5.09 -10.06 0.91
N THR A 99 5.22 -11.08 1.76
CA THR A 99 6.31 -12.07 1.69
C THR A 99 6.01 -13.25 0.76
N SER A 100 4.83 -13.31 0.13
CA SER A 100 4.49 -14.36 -0.85
C SER A 100 5.43 -14.32 -2.06
N PRO A 101 5.80 -15.48 -2.64
CA PRO A 101 6.51 -15.52 -3.92
C PRO A 101 5.70 -14.85 -5.04
N ASP A 102 4.38 -15.07 -5.06
CA ASP A 102 3.41 -14.49 -6.00
C ASP A 102 2.33 -13.71 -5.24
N PRO A 103 2.59 -12.44 -4.89
CA PRO A 103 1.70 -11.66 -4.04
C PRO A 103 0.55 -11.04 -4.88
N VAL A 104 -0.68 -11.27 -4.46
CA VAL A 104 -1.90 -10.74 -5.09
C VAL A 104 -2.73 -9.93 -4.09
N TRP A 105 -3.42 -8.90 -4.59
CA TRP A 105 -4.37 -8.14 -3.77
C TRP A 105 -5.69 -8.91 -3.64
N GLU A 106 -6.07 -9.18 -2.40
CA GLU A 106 -7.43 -9.58 -2.03
C GLU A 106 -8.22 -8.33 -1.67
N MET A 107 -9.29 -8.07 -2.42
CA MET A 107 -10.15 -6.91 -2.21
C MET A 107 -11.31 -7.25 -1.28
N GLU A 108 -11.61 -6.32 -0.38
CA GLU A 108 -12.78 -6.34 0.53
C GLU A 108 -13.73 -5.18 0.23
#